data_AF-A0AAV7EVG5-F1
#
_entry.id   AF-A0AAV7EVG5-F1
#
_cell.length_a   1.000
_cell.length_b   1.000
_cell.length_c   1.000
_cell.angle_alpha   90.00
_cell.angle_beta   90.00
_cell.angle_gamma   90.00
#
_symmetry.space_group_name_H-M   'P 1'
#
loop_
_entity.id
_entity.type
_entity.pdbx_description
1 polymer ?
#
loop_
_entity_poly.entity_id
_entity_poly.type
_entity_poly.pdbx_seq_one_letter_code
_entity_poly.pdbx_strand_id
1 'polypeptide(L)'
;MELAMAFRSSSSPQNSRLGDFRRGSHTRPRPSSLHYKRKGINSMLLAGDGDHAGDRQGFTPSLTSFFFQFLQQPTVSHRALFLQLAAPAIFFLSFGACACVSGPGVPLRPAQTVALDSQIGAVEDGEPALLSNSVSEENKLAESEKEMELKAAFERWKSKAFALTVPLRIVSLRGSVPPSWFKDFIQVQGRKMKLQSEFRGKLEDIFSELLAATKRGSVDLKSAMAADVVTIGDSWLCLAISKGVIEPLGNVEEQDWFKELEEKWRTYLYRNNNGNLDSDGKIWAVPYRWGSIVIAYKTSKFAKLNLSPVQDWGDLWRPELAGKISMVDSPREVVGAVLKFMGASYNTQNIDVEVPGGRNLVLHNLMRLQRQVRLFDSVHYLKAFATGDVWVAVGWSSDVLPAAKRMSNVAVIVPKSGASLWADLWAIPAATKFNTNRIGGRVRSPSPLIHQWIEFCLQPARALPFLQEVIPGSSPSALKGIPAEDWSEDQSKGKPKLDTNLIAGVPPPEILSKCEFLEPLSEGTLLDYKWLVAGMQKPRQGQISRLIEYFSLIVQTLGLRSCGTQS
;
A
#
# COMPACT_ATOMS: atom_id res chain seq x y z
N MET A 1 6.08 59.36 -23.72
CA MET A 1 5.18 59.71 -22.60
C MET A 1 5.49 58.73 -21.48
N GLU A 2 6.63 58.91 -20.82
CA GLU A 2 6.82 59.70 -19.56
C GLU A 2 6.08 59.05 -18.38
N LEU A 3 6.69 58.80 -17.20
CA LEU A 3 7.99 59.20 -16.66
C LEU A 3 8.33 58.30 -15.47
N ALA A 4 9.62 57.98 -15.33
CA ALA A 4 10.24 57.47 -14.11
C ALA A 4 10.53 58.63 -13.13
N MET A 5 10.67 58.35 -11.83
CA MET A 5 11.88 58.74 -11.08
C MET A 5 11.86 58.23 -9.62
N ALA A 6 13.05 57.77 -9.22
CA ALA A 6 13.47 57.39 -7.89
C ALA A 6 13.73 58.61 -6.97
N PHE A 7 13.88 58.41 -5.66
CA PHE A 7 15.11 58.77 -4.93
C PHE A 7 15.19 58.13 -3.53
N ARG A 8 16.45 58.01 -3.09
CA ARG A 8 17.03 57.26 -1.97
C ARG A 8 17.12 58.06 -0.64
N SER A 9 17.40 57.28 0.41
CA SER A 9 18.39 57.46 1.51
C SER A 9 18.03 58.16 2.84
N SER A 10 18.02 57.31 3.89
CA SER A 10 18.81 57.35 5.14
C SER A 10 18.74 58.56 6.10
N SER A 11 18.35 58.27 7.36
CA SER A 11 19.21 58.45 8.54
C SER A 11 18.52 57.97 9.82
N SER A 12 19.27 57.22 10.65
CA SER A 12 19.01 56.87 12.06
C SER A 12 19.99 57.68 12.95
N PRO A 13 20.10 57.50 14.29
CA PRO A 13 19.14 57.19 15.35
C PRO A 13 19.30 58.13 16.58
N GLN A 14 18.44 58.04 17.61
CA GLN A 14 18.84 58.38 18.99
C GLN A 14 18.23 57.44 20.05
N ASN A 15 19.12 57.02 20.96
CA ASN A 15 18.94 56.22 22.16
C ASN A 15 18.29 56.99 23.31
N SER A 16 17.64 56.29 24.24
CA SER A 16 18.08 56.14 25.64
C SER A 16 16.92 55.91 26.64
N ARG A 17 16.95 54.83 27.44
CA ARG A 17 17.47 54.78 28.83
C ARG A 17 17.05 53.51 29.57
N LEU A 18 18.02 52.97 30.30
CA LEU A 18 18.02 51.87 31.26
C LEU A 18 17.17 52.14 32.52
N GLY A 19 16.76 51.06 33.17
CA GLY A 19 16.42 51.00 34.60
C GLY A 19 16.34 49.56 35.11
N ASP A 20 17.45 49.05 35.64
CA ASP A 20 17.54 47.84 36.48
C ASP A 20 16.88 48.07 37.86
N PHE A 21 16.31 47.03 38.50
CA PHE A 21 16.62 46.64 39.90
C PHE A 21 15.89 45.36 40.39
N ARG A 22 16.71 44.38 40.81
CA ARG A 22 16.68 43.44 41.96
C ARG A 22 15.56 42.41 42.26
N ARG A 23 16.10 41.22 42.60
CA ARG A 23 15.63 40.03 43.33
C ARG A 23 14.66 40.25 44.51
N GLY A 24 13.75 39.27 44.67
CA GLY A 24 13.11 38.90 45.94
C GLY A 24 12.47 37.50 45.87
N SER A 25 12.95 36.58 46.71
CA SER A 25 12.44 35.21 46.92
C SER A 25 11.24 35.18 47.87
N HIS A 26 10.22 34.32 47.62
CA HIS A 26 9.62 33.43 48.65
C HIS A 26 8.42 32.58 48.14
N THR A 27 8.51 31.28 48.45
CA THR A 27 7.47 30.32 48.92
C THR A 27 6.22 29.98 48.09
N ARG A 28 6.03 28.66 47.90
CA ARG A 28 4.80 27.96 47.44
C ARG A 28 3.60 28.18 48.39
N PRO A 29 2.36 27.84 47.97
CA PRO A 29 1.88 26.45 48.17
C PRO A 29 1.04 25.86 47.01
N ARG A 30 0.96 24.51 47.01
CA ARG A 30 0.07 23.65 46.21
C ARG A 30 -1.41 23.88 46.59
N PRO A 31 -2.36 23.41 45.75
CA PRO A 31 -3.60 22.85 46.26
C PRO A 31 -3.71 21.35 45.97
N SER A 32 -4.39 20.72 46.91
CA SER A 32 -4.55 19.31 47.21
C SER A 32 -5.68 18.62 46.45
N SER A 33 -5.46 17.32 46.27
CA SER A 33 -6.41 16.28 45.86
C SER A 33 -7.70 16.25 46.68
N LEU A 34 -8.85 16.21 46.01
CA LEU A 34 -10.14 15.86 46.59
C LEU A 34 -10.46 14.38 46.29
N HIS A 35 -10.45 13.58 47.36
CA HIS A 35 -10.99 12.23 47.42
C HIS A 35 -12.52 12.27 47.50
N TYR A 36 -13.21 11.57 46.59
CA TYR A 36 -14.65 11.32 46.72
C TYR A 36 -14.89 9.87 47.16
N LYS A 37 -15.34 9.73 48.42
CA LYS A 37 -15.85 8.49 49.03
C LYS A 37 -17.28 8.24 48.52
N ARG A 38 -17.54 7.11 47.85
CA ARG A 38 -18.90 6.57 47.66
C ARG A 38 -19.16 5.49 48.72
N LYS A 39 -20.08 5.78 49.65
CA LYS A 39 -20.74 4.79 50.52
C LYS A 39 -21.85 4.12 49.72
N GLY A 40 -21.92 2.79 49.80
CA GLY A 40 -23.08 2.01 49.39
C GLY A 40 -24.16 2.01 50.48
N ILE A 41 -25.42 1.85 50.05
CA ILE A 41 -26.55 1.42 50.88
C ILE A 41 -27.47 0.54 50.01
N ASN A 42 -27.84 -0.61 50.58
CA ASN A 42 -28.82 -1.60 50.12
C ASN A 42 -30.26 -1.13 50.37
N SER A 43 -31.22 -1.60 49.55
CA SER A 43 -32.57 -2.09 49.92
C SER A 43 -33.23 -2.55 48.60
N MET A 44 -33.58 -3.82 48.37
CA MET A 44 -34.46 -4.79 49.05
C MET A 44 -35.96 -4.49 48.84
N LEU A 45 -36.56 -5.42 48.08
CA LEU A 45 -37.96 -5.85 47.94
C LEU A 45 -39.05 -5.09 48.72
N LEU A 46 -40.18 -4.86 48.03
CA LEU A 46 -41.51 -5.28 48.51
C LEU A 46 -42.43 -5.57 47.30
N ALA A 47 -43.05 -6.75 47.35
CA ALA A 47 -44.19 -7.18 46.54
C ALA A 47 -45.50 -6.79 47.24
N GLY A 48 -46.63 -6.78 46.51
CA GLY A 48 -47.97 -6.71 47.09
C GLY A 48 -49.07 -6.29 46.12
N ASP A 49 -49.62 -7.30 45.45
CA ASP A 49 -51.04 -7.61 45.20
C ASP A 49 -52.10 -6.52 44.91
N GLY A 50 -52.95 -6.86 43.93
CA GLY A 50 -54.23 -6.20 43.67
C GLY A 50 -54.96 -6.80 42.47
N ASP A 51 -55.52 -8.00 42.64
CA ASP A 51 -56.49 -8.66 41.74
C ASP A 51 -57.76 -7.82 41.55
N HIS A 52 -58.30 -7.81 40.31
CA HIS A 52 -59.75 -7.94 40.12
C HIS A 52 -60.08 -8.54 38.75
N ALA A 53 -60.73 -9.71 38.82
CA ALA A 53 -61.32 -10.48 37.75
C ALA A 53 -62.63 -9.88 37.20
N GLY A 54 -63.00 -10.26 35.98
CA GLY A 54 -64.30 -9.98 35.38
C GLY A 54 -64.48 -10.58 33.99
N ASP A 55 -64.83 -11.86 33.97
CA ASP A 55 -65.24 -12.71 32.84
C ASP A 55 -66.19 -12.11 31.79
N ARG A 56 -66.07 -12.56 30.53
CA ARG A 56 -67.12 -13.36 29.84
C ARG A 56 -66.68 -13.88 28.45
N GLN A 57 -66.46 -15.19 28.41
CA GLN A 57 -66.95 -16.23 27.48
C GLN A 57 -67.34 -15.89 26.03
N GLY A 58 -66.92 -16.77 25.09
CA GLY A 58 -67.70 -17.01 23.87
C GLY A 58 -67.00 -17.72 22.70
N PHE A 59 -66.81 -19.03 22.82
CA PHE A 59 -66.90 -20.09 21.80
C PHE A 59 -66.34 -19.96 20.36
N THR A 60 -65.64 -21.05 19.99
CA THR A 60 -65.07 -21.51 18.72
C THR A 60 -66.15 -22.07 17.75
N PRO A 61 -65.81 -22.83 16.67
CA PRO A 61 -65.07 -22.53 15.44
C PRO A 61 -65.85 -23.00 14.15
N SER A 62 -65.20 -22.99 12.98
CA SER A 62 -65.20 -24.08 11.96
C SER A 62 -65.54 -23.73 10.50
N LEU A 63 -64.79 -24.41 9.61
CA LEU A 63 -65.13 -24.95 8.26
C LEU A 63 -65.34 -23.91 7.13
N THR A 64 -64.86 -24.09 5.88
CA THR A 64 -64.68 -25.26 5.00
C THR A 64 -63.89 -24.74 3.78
N SER A 65 -62.74 -25.28 3.37
CA SER A 65 -62.47 -26.45 2.51
C SER A 65 -63.09 -26.42 1.09
N PHE A 66 -62.26 -26.88 0.13
CA PHE A 66 -62.52 -27.49 -1.18
C PHE A 66 -62.33 -26.65 -2.46
N PHE A 67 -61.85 -27.17 -3.61
CA PHE A 67 -61.65 -28.54 -4.13
C PHE A 67 -60.60 -28.51 -5.31
N PHE A 68 -59.68 -29.51 -5.35
CA PHE A 68 -59.11 -30.28 -6.49
C PHE A 68 -58.33 -29.64 -7.68
N GLN A 69 -57.50 -30.34 -8.47
CA GLN A 69 -56.68 -31.57 -8.41
C GLN A 69 -56.07 -31.81 -9.82
N PHE A 70 -54.83 -32.31 -9.87
CA PHE A 70 -54.15 -33.17 -10.88
C PHE A 70 -54.10 -32.87 -12.39
N LEU A 71 -52.89 -33.16 -12.92
CA LEU A 71 -52.50 -34.05 -14.04
C LEU A 71 -51.28 -33.37 -14.73
N GLN A 72 -50.17 -33.98 -15.13
CA GLN A 72 -49.67 -35.35 -15.18
C GLN A 72 -48.20 -35.22 -15.65
N GLN A 73 -47.29 -36.07 -15.17
CA GLN A 73 -46.10 -36.41 -15.96
C GLN A 73 -46.51 -37.29 -17.16
N PRO A 74 -45.60 -37.48 -18.13
CA PRO A 74 -45.23 -38.87 -18.35
C PRO A 74 -43.71 -39.10 -18.35
N THR A 75 -43.37 -40.22 -17.74
CA THR A 75 -42.12 -40.96 -17.81
C THR A 75 -42.04 -41.73 -19.14
N VAL A 76 -40.82 -42.00 -19.62
CA VAL A 76 -40.46 -43.32 -20.17
C VAL A 76 -39.03 -43.66 -19.76
N SER A 77 -38.92 -44.82 -19.12
CA SER A 77 -37.72 -45.56 -18.74
C SER A 77 -37.52 -46.72 -19.70
N HIS A 78 -36.28 -47.17 -19.92
CA HIS A 78 -35.83 -48.56 -19.70
C HIS A 78 -34.33 -48.67 -20.07
N ARG A 79 -33.45 -49.00 -19.10
CA ARG A 79 -32.87 -50.33 -18.81
C ARG A 79 -31.88 -50.80 -19.89
N ALA A 80 -30.79 -51.51 -19.62
CA ALA A 80 -30.05 -51.94 -18.42
C ALA A 80 -28.87 -52.80 -18.94
N LEU A 81 -27.78 -52.89 -18.16
CA LEU A 81 -26.86 -54.04 -17.94
C LEU A 81 -25.49 -53.48 -17.51
N PHE A 82 -25.19 -53.38 -16.21
CA PHE A 82 -24.55 -54.40 -15.33
C PHE A 82 -23.22 -54.92 -15.90
N LEU A 83 -22.09 -54.85 -15.19
CA LEU A 83 -21.83 -55.63 -13.98
C LEU A 83 -20.85 -54.97 -12.97
N GLN A 84 -21.04 -55.38 -11.72
CA GLN A 84 -20.27 -55.08 -10.50
C GLN A 84 -18.91 -55.81 -10.43
N LEU A 85 -18.01 -55.32 -9.55
CA LEU A 85 -17.45 -55.99 -8.34
C LEU A 85 -16.09 -55.35 -8.00
N ALA A 86 -15.99 -54.64 -6.87
CA ALA A 86 -15.40 -55.12 -5.61
C ALA A 86 -13.87 -55.37 -5.68
N ALA A 87 -13.12 -54.52 -4.95
CA ALA A 87 -11.74 -54.75 -4.47
C ALA A 87 -11.68 -56.04 -3.60
N PRO A 88 -10.51 -56.67 -3.27
CA PRO A 88 -9.24 -56.00 -2.92
C PRO A 88 -7.90 -56.78 -3.17
N ALA A 89 -6.78 -56.16 -2.76
CA ALA A 89 -5.60 -56.76 -2.11
C ALA A 89 -4.54 -57.58 -2.91
N ILE A 90 -3.29 -57.08 -2.80
CA ILE A 90 -1.99 -57.78 -2.64
C ILE A 90 -1.37 -58.50 -3.86
N PHE A 91 -0.17 -58.05 -4.27
CA PHE A 91 1.13 -58.76 -4.40
C PHE A 91 2.05 -57.93 -5.32
N PHE A 92 3.07 -57.23 -4.81
CA PHE A 92 4.45 -57.71 -4.60
C PHE A 92 5.09 -58.36 -5.84
N LEU A 93 6.03 -57.63 -6.46
CA LEU A 93 7.18 -58.19 -7.18
C LEU A 93 8.45 -57.77 -6.42
N SER A 94 8.92 -58.72 -5.61
CA SER A 94 10.29 -59.26 -5.57
C SER A 94 11.28 -58.77 -6.62
N PHE A 95 12.61 -58.79 -6.44
CA PHE A 95 13.55 -58.95 -5.33
C PHE A 95 14.94 -59.03 -6.02
N GLY A 96 16.01 -58.76 -5.27
CA GLY A 96 17.40 -59.09 -5.63
C GLY A 96 18.38 -58.04 -5.10
N ALA A 97 18.63 -57.97 -3.78
CA ALA A 97 19.65 -58.73 -3.01
C ALA A 97 21.08 -58.25 -3.35
N CYS A 98 22.03 -57.97 -2.45
CA CYS A 98 22.43 -58.45 -1.11
C CYS A 98 23.50 -57.43 -0.60
N ALA A 99 23.98 -57.29 0.64
CA ALA A 99 23.81 -57.95 1.93
C ALA A 99 24.35 -57.03 3.07
N CYS A 100 23.78 -57.23 4.26
CA CYS A 100 24.21 -57.01 5.66
C CYS A 100 25.74 -56.98 5.97
N VAL A 101 26.32 -56.46 7.08
CA VAL A 101 25.87 -55.95 8.40
C VAL A 101 27.09 -55.40 9.21
N SER A 102 26.83 -54.44 10.15
CA SER A 102 27.58 -54.00 11.39
C SER A 102 29.06 -53.58 11.31
N GLY A 103 29.62 -52.58 12.02
CA GLY A 103 29.30 -51.72 13.17
C GLY A 103 30.59 -50.90 13.53
N PRO A 104 30.77 -50.36 14.75
CA PRO A 104 30.49 -48.97 15.18
C PRO A 104 31.74 -48.05 15.38
N GLY A 105 31.53 -46.72 15.52
CA GLY A 105 32.28 -45.88 16.49
C GLY A 105 33.05 -44.61 16.03
N VAL A 106 32.48 -43.43 16.36
CA VAL A 106 33.09 -42.16 16.91
C VAL A 106 34.24 -41.43 16.15
N PRO A 107 34.68 -40.19 16.53
CA PRO A 107 34.51 -38.96 15.75
C PRO A 107 35.82 -38.33 15.20
N LEU A 108 35.70 -37.33 14.31
CA LEU A 108 36.85 -36.63 13.69
C LEU A 108 37.09 -35.21 14.26
N ARG A 109 38.33 -34.96 14.67
CA ARG A 109 39.12 -33.71 14.57
C ARG A 109 40.56 -34.01 15.05
N PRO A 110 41.56 -33.14 14.82
CA PRO A 110 41.88 -32.29 13.66
C PRO A 110 43.35 -32.52 13.20
N ALA A 111 43.83 -31.86 12.14
CA ALA A 111 45.28 -31.73 11.90
C ALA A 111 45.64 -30.32 11.38
N GLN A 112 46.72 -29.80 11.95
CA GLN A 112 47.34 -28.50 11.73
C GLN A 112 48.47 -28.56 10.68
N THR A 113 48.66 -27.42 10.01
CA THR A 113 49.85 -26.80 9.40
C THR A 113 51.20 -27.54 9.33
N VAL A 114 51.87 -27.45 8.16
CA VAL A 114 53.32 -27.15 8.03
C VAL A 114 53.57 -26.35 6.73
N ALA A 115 54.45 -25.35 6.80
CA ALA A 115 54.92 -24.45 5.76
C ALA A 115 56.13 -24.99 4.99
N LEU A 116 56.40 -24.50 3.77
CA LEU A 116 57.76 -24.50 3.20
C LEU A 116 57.97 -23.37 2.16
N ASP A 117 58.99 -22.56 2.44
CA ASP A 117 59.64 -21.57 1.57
C ASP A 117 60.29 -22.19 0.33
N SER A 118 60.38 -21.43 -0.76
CA SER A 118 61.68 -21.18 -1.42
C SER A 118 61.63 -20.02 -2.42
N GLN A 119 62.69 -19.21 -2.33
CA GLN A 119 63.05 -17.96 -3.04
C GLN A 119 63.25 -18.19 -4.55
N ILE A 120 62.72 -17.33 -5.44
CA ILE A 120 63.28 -16.08 -6.00
C ILE A 120 64.64 -16.26 -6.70
N GLY A 121 64.59 -16.15 -8.04
CA GLY A 121 65.72 -15.75 -8.88
C GLY A 121 65.54 -14.28 -9.30
N ALA A 122 66.63 -13.52 -9.19
CA ALA A 122 66.72 -12.07 -9.38
C ALA A 122 66.87 -11.65 -10.86
N VAL A 123 66.28 -10.51 -11.23
CA VAL A 123 66.80 -9.50 -12.17
C VAL A 123 66.15 -8.13 -11.84
N GLU A 124 66.93 -7.20 -11.30
CA GLU A 124 66.78 -5.72 -11.37
C GLU A 124 67.21 -5.28 -12.79
N ASP A 125 66.77 -4.23 -13.48
CA ASP A 125 66.17 -2.93 -13.13
C ASP A 125 65.42 -2.38 -14.36
N GLY A 126 64.42 -1.53 -14.12
CA GLY A 126 63.78 -0.74 -15.17
C GLY A 126 62.50 -0.05 -14.68
N GLU A 127 62.63 1.08 -13.98
CA GLU A 127 61.53 2.04 -13.78
C GLU A 127 61.08 2.61 -15.14
N PRO A 128 59.78 2.92 -15.34
CA PRO A 128 59.25 4.14 -14.72
C PRO A 128 57.77 4.11 -14.29
N ALA A 129 57.45 5.13 -13.49
CA ALA A 129 56.15 5.82 -13.40
C ALA A 129 55.05 5.20 -12.50
N LEU A 130 55.11 5.63 -11.23
CA LEU A 130 53.95 5.88 -10.37
C LEU A 130 52.86 6.67 -11.12
N LEU A 131 51.67 6.08 -11.27
CA LEU A 131 50.36 6.77 -11.25
C LEU A 131 49.23 5.75 -11.54
N SER A 132 48.82 4.97 -10.55
CA SER A 132 47.45 4.43 -10.45
C SER A 132 47.30 3.59 -9.17
N ASN A 133 47.03 4.22 -8.03
CA ASN A 133 46.54 3.49 -6.85
C ASN A 133 45.59 4.30 -5.94
N SER A 134 45.34 5.58 -6.22
CA SER A 134 44.49 6.42 -5.36
C SER A 134 42.98 6.15 -5.50
N VAL A 135 42.52 5.62 -6.63
CA VAL A 135 41.06 5.44 -6.88
C VAL A 135 40.47 4.21 -6.16
N SER A 136 41.31 3.26 -5.72
CA SER A 136 40.84 2.01 -5.09
C SER A 136 40.74 2.06 -3.56
N GLU A 137 41.56 2.89 -2.92
CA GLU A 137 41.55 3.08 -1.46
C GLU A 137 40.43 4.05 -1.05
N GLU A 138 40.19 5.13 -1.82
CA GLU A 138 39.10 6.08 -1.52
C GLU A 138 37.71 5.42 -1.58
N ASN A 139 37.48 4.52 -2.54
CA ASN A 139 36.21 3.78 -2.63
C ASN A 139 36.03 2.77 -1.48
N LYS A 140 37.10 2.10 -1.02
CA LYS A 140 37.05 1.19 0.14
C LYS A 140 36.87 1.95 1.45
N LEU A 141 37.50 3.11 1.58
CA LEU A 141 37.32 3.98 2.75
C LEU A 141 35.87 4.46 2.82
N ALA A 142 35.32 4.95 1.70
CA ALA A 142 33.94 5.42 1.60
C ALA A 142 32.91 4.31 1.88
N GLU A 143 33.13 3.08 1.39
CA GLU A 143 32.28 1.92 1.74
C GLU A 143 32.37 1.59 3.24
N SER A 144 33.56 1.62 3.82
CA SER A 144 33.76 1.32 5.24
C SER A 144 33.16 2.38 6.18
N GLU A 145 33.20 3.65 5.78
CA GLU A 145 32.59 4.76 6.51
C GLU A 145 31.07 4.68 6.46
N LYS A 146 30.49 4.39 5.29
CA LYS A 146 29.04 4.17 5.11
C LYS A 146 28.56 2.97 5.94
N GLU A 147 29.35 1.89 6.00
CA GLU A 147 29.04 0.72 6.83
C GLU A 147 29.11 1.04 8.34
N MET A 148 30.11 1.82 8.76
CA MET A 148 30.25 2.25 10.15
C MET A 148 29.12 3.19 10.58
N GLU A 149 28.70 4.10 9.70
CA GLU A 149 27.57 5.00 9.92
C GLU A 149 26.24 4.24 10.01
N LEU A 150 25.99 3.29 9.10
CA LEU A 150 24.82 2.41 9.16
C LEU A 150 24.78 1.60 10.47
N LYS A 151 25.94 1.12 10.94
CA LYS A 151 26.06 0.38 12.20
C LYS A 151 25.82 1.27 13.41
N ALA A 152 26.36 2.50 13.42
CA ALA A 152 26.14 3.47 14.47
C ALA A 152 24.65 3.91 14.54
N ALA A 153 24.02 4.15 13.40
CA ALA A 153 22.59 4.46 13.29
C ALA A 153 21.74 3.30 13.84
N PHE A 154 22.11 2.06 13.52
CA PHE A 154 21.42 0.87 14.01
C PHE A 154 21.54 0.68 15.53
N GLU A 155 22.73 0.90 16.11
CA GLU A 155 22.93 0.82 17.57
C GLU A 155 22.22 1.96 18.32
N ARG A 156 22.22 3.18 17.76
CA ARG A 156 21.43 4.30 18.29
C ARG A 156 19.94 3.95 18.34
N TRP A 157 19.43 3.30 17.30
CA TRP A 157 18.03 2.88 17.25
C TRP A 157 17.70 1.79 18.28
N LYS A 158 18.57 0.78 18.48
CA LYS A 158 18.38 -0.27 19.49
C LYS A 158 18.19 0.24 20.92
N SER A 159 18.82 1.37 21.26
CA SER A 159 18.75 1.95 22.61
C SER A 159 17.33 2.39 23.03
N LYS A 160 16.38 2.47 22.09
CA LYS A 160 14.97 2.84 22.33
C LYS A 160 14.07 1.67 22.78
N ALA A 161 14.61 0.49 23.07
CA ALA A 161 13.83 -0.71 23.40
C ALA A 161 13.07 -0.62 24.76
N PHE A 162 11.83 -1.13 24.80
CA PHE A 162 11.00 -1.12 26.02
C PHE A 162 11.27 -2.33 26.94
N ALA A 163 11.21 -2.12 28.26
CA ALA A 163 11.51 -3.14 29.27
C ALA A 163 10.37 -4.16 29.55
N LEU A 164 9.13 -3.85 29.15
CA LEU A 164 7.92 -4.63 29.44
C LEU A 164 7.43 -5.43 28.22
N THR A 165 6.54 -6.41 28.45
CA THR A 165 5.83 -7.10 27.35
C THR A 165 4.83 -6.15 26.70
N VAL A 166 5.22 -5.66 25.53
CA VAL A 166 4.51 -4.62 24.79
C VAL A 166 4.00 -5.27 23.49
N PRO A 167 2.70 -5.60 23.38
CA PRO A 167 2.15 -6.14 22.14
C PRO A 167 2.12 -5.09 21.02
N LEU A 168 2.19 -5.54 19.77
CA LEU A 168 1.94 -4.71 18.59
C LEU A 168 1.14 -5.56 17.60
N ARG A 169 -0.05 -5.10 17.22
CA ARG A 169 -0.89 -5.77 16.22
C ARG A 169 -0.89 -4.99 14.92
N ILE A 170 -0.46 -5.65 13.85
CA ILE A 170 -0.36 -5.08 12.51
C ILE A 170 -1.27 -5.88 11.57
N VAL A 171 -2.12 -5.18 10.82
CA VAL A 171 -2.90 -5.78 9.73
C VAL A 171 -2.44 -5.17 8.41
N SER A 172 -1.83 -5.97 7.55
CA SER A 172 -1.27 -5.48 6.29
C SER A 172 -1.81 -6.21 5.06
N LEU A 173 -1.56 -5.62 3.89
CA LEU A 173 -1.81 -6.30 2.62
C LEU A 173 -0.85 -7.49 2.48
N ARG A 174 -1.38 -8.63 2.02
CA ARG A 174 -0.58 -9.83 1.79
C ARG A 174 0.48 -9.55 0.72
N GLY A 175 1.73 -9.86 1.03
CA GLY A 175 2.83 -9.62 0.10
C GLY A 175 3.18 -8.14 -0.10
N SER A 176 2.78 -7.26 0.84
CA SER A 176 3.23 -5.86 0.86
C SER A 176 4.37 -5.56 1.83
N VAL A 177 4.55 -6.41 2.85
CA VAL A 177 5.62 -6.26 3.85
C VAL A 177 6.62 -7.41 3.70
N PRO A 178 7.93 -7.13 3.60
CA PRO A 178 8.94 -8.19 3.57
C PRO A 178 8.84 -9.10 4.81
N PRO A 179 8.78 -10.43 4.66
CA PRO A 179 8.66 -11.34 5.80
C PRO A 179 9.78 -11.22 6.83
N SER A 180 11.00 -10.87 6.38
CA SER A 180 12.17 -10.65 7.25
C SER A 180 11.98 -9.51 8.24
N TRP A 181 11.23 -8.46 7.88
CA TRP A 181 11.03 -7.28 8.72
C TRP A 181 10.40 -7.62 10.07
N PHE A 182 9.44 -8.54 10.11
CA PHE A 182 8.80 -8.94 11.36
C PHE A 182 9.79 -9.63 12.31
N LYS A 183 10.63 -10.53 11.78
CA LYS A 183 11.65 -11.24 12.56
C LYS A 183 12.71 -10.28 13.08
N ASP A 184 13.21 -9.41 12.20
CA ASP A 184 14.25 -8.43 12.52
C ASP A 184 13.76 -7.42 13.56
N PHE A 185 12.50 -6.96 13.44
CA PHE A 185 11.91 -6.05 14.41
C PHE A 185 11.78 -6.68 15.80
N ILE A 186 11.31 -7.94 15.88
CA ILE A 186 11.27 -8.69 17.15
C ILE A 186 12.67 -8.84 17.75
N GLN A 187 13.67 -9.14 16.91
CA GLN A 187 15.05 -9.31 17.35
C GLN A 187 15.60 -8.03 17.98
N VAL A 188 15.26 -6.87 17.43
CA VAL A 188 15.75 -5.59 17.95
C VAL A 188 14.98 -5.13 19.18
N GLN A 189 13.66 -5.27 19.18
CA GLN A 189 12.83 -4.90 20.34
C GLN A 189 13.04 -5.83 21.55
N GLY A 190 13.63 -6.99 21.32
CA GLY A 190 13.96 -7.97 22.35
C GLY A 190 12.85 -8.98 22.60
N ARG A 191 13.21 -10.08 23.28
CA ARG A 191 12.36 -11.28 23.46
C ARG A 191 11.01 -11.03 24.17
N LYS A 192 10.86 -9.90 24.85
CA LYS A 192 9.62 -9.57 25.60
C LYS A 192 8.53 -8.95 24.72
N MET A 193 8.86 -8.48 23.53
CA MET A 193 7.90 -7.94 22.56
C MET A 193 6.95 -9.03 22.03
N LYS A 194 5.66 -8.73 21.87
CA LYS A 194 4.68 -9.63 21.24
C LYS A 194 4.14 -9.03 19.95
N LEU A 195 4.64 -9.47 18.80
CA LEU A 195 4.14 -9.03 17.49
C LEU A 195 3.03 -9.96 17.00
N GLN A 196 1.89 -9.39 16.63
CA GLN A 196 0.80 -10.09 15.95
C GLN A 196 0.63 -9.48 14.56
N SER A 197 1.02 -10.22 13.52
CA SER A 197 0.84 -9.80 12.14
C SER A 197 -0.27 -10.61 11.47
N GLU A 198 -1.17 -9.92 10.80
CA GLU A 198 -2.24 -10.52 10.01
C GLU A 198 -2.24 -9.94 8.60
N PHE A 199 -2.59 -10.77 7.61
CA PHE A 199 -2.51 -10.39 6.21
C PHE A 199 -3.86 -10.56 5.50
N ARG A 200 -4.37 -9.48 4.91
CA ARG A 200 -5.57 -9.51 4.06
C ARG A 200 -5.20 -9.64 2.59
N GLY A 201 -6.09 -10.24 1.81
CA GLY A 201 -5.85 -10.46 0.38
C GLY A 201 -5.97 -9.16 -0.44
N LYS A 202 -6.83 -8.24 -0.03
CA LYS A 202 -7.10 -6.98 -0.73
C LYS A 202 -7.11 -5.79 0.24
N LEU A 203 -6.73 -4.62 -0.27
CA LEU A 203 -6.85 -3.36 0.47
C LEU A 203 -8.32 -3.02 0.79
N GLU A 204 -9.23 -3.34 -0.13
CA GLU A 204 -10.67 -3.18 0.05
C GLU A 204 -11.20 -3.93 1.28
N ASP A 205 -10.66 -5.11 1.58
CA ASP A 205 -11.07 -5.90 2.76
C ASP A 205 -10.68 -5.15 4.05
N ILE A 206 -9.44 -4.64 4.13
CA ILE A 206 -8.94 -3.87 5.27
C ILE A 206 -9.82 -2.63 5.47
N PHE A 207 -10.06 -1.88 4.40
CA PHE A 207 -10.86 -0.66 4.46
C PHE A 207 -12.32 -0.93 4.84
N SER A 208 -12.92 -2.00 4.31
CA SER A 208 -14.27 -2.41 4.66
C SER A 208 -14.41 -2.79 6.13
N GLU A 209 -13.40 -3.46 6.71
CA GLU A 209 -13.34 -3.75 8.14
C GLU A 209 -13.28 -2.47 8.98
N LEU A 210 -12.54 -1.45 8.54
CA LEU A 210 -12.50 -0.14 9.20
C LEU A 210 -13.86 0.56 9.17
N LEU A 211 -14.51 0.59 8.00
CA LEU A 211 -15.85 1.18 7.85
C LEU A 211 -16.92 0.42 8.64
N ALA A 212 -16.84 -0.90 8.73
CA ALA A 212 -17.86 -1.70 9.42
C ALA A 212 -18.03 -1.29 10.90
N ALA A 213 -16.95 -0.85 11.56
CA ALA A 213 -16.99 -0.35 12.93
C ALA A 213 -17.83 0.93 13.07
N THR A 214 -17.78 1.84 12.08
CA THR A 214 -18.60 3.05 12.06
C THR A 214 -20.09 2.76 12.01
N LYS A 215 -20.47 1.71 11.26
CA LYS A 215 -21.87 1.28 11.13
C LYS A 215 -22.39 0.58 12.37
N ARG A 216 -21.55 -0.22 13.03
CA ARG A 216 -21.92 -1.02 14.22
C ARG A 216 -21.83 -0.24 15.53
N GLY A 217 -21.04 0.82 15.59
CA GLY A 217 -20.75 1.57 16.83
C GLY A 217 -19.83 0.82 17.81
N SER A 218 -19.38 -0.38 17.46
CA SER A 218 -18.52 -1.26 18.27
C SER A 218 -17.40 -1.86 17.42
N VAL A 219 -16.26 -2.17 18.04
CA VAL A 219 -15.10 -2.76 17.35
C VAL A 219 -15.07 -4.27 17.54
N ASP A 220 -14.99 -5.03 16.43
CA ASP A 220 -14.64 -6.45 16.46
C ASP A 220 -13.12 -6.60 16.70
N LEU A 221 -12.73 -7.37 17.71
CA LEU A 221 -11.33 -7.56 18.11
C LEU A 221 -10.46 -8.22 17.02
N LYS A 222 -11.06 -8.95 16.07
CA LYS A 222 -10.34 -9.54 14.93
C LYS A 222 -10.28 -8.60 13.72
N SER A 223 -11.08 -7.53 13.70
CA SER A 223 -11.09 -6.58 12.59
C SER A 223 -9.81 -5.74 12.54
N ALA A 224 -9.51 -5.18 11.38
CA ALA A 224 -8.47 -4.19 11.16
C ALA A 224 -8.64 -2.96 12.06
N MET A 225 -9.89 -2.59 12.41
CA MET A 225 -10.16 -1.48 13.34
C MET A 225 -9.58 -1.72 14.74
N ALA A 226 -9.41 -2.97 15.18
CA ALA A 226 -8.77 -3.27 16.47
C ALA A 226 -7.23 -3.33 16.43
N ALA A 227 -6.60 -3.12 15.27
CA ALA A 227 -5.16 -3.16 15.11
C ALA A 227 -4.50 -1.87 15.63
N ASP A 228 -3.20 -1.93 15.93
CA ASP A 228 -2.40 -0.74 16.22
C ASP A 228 -2.00 -0.02 14.93
N VAL A 229 -1.67 -0.78 13.88
CA VAL A 229 -1.24 -0.26 12.58
C VAL A 229 -1.91 -1.07 11.48
N VAL A 230 -2.39 -0.37 10.44
CA VAL A 230 -2.98 -0.98 9.25
C VAL A 230 -2.33 -0.47 7.98
N THR A 231 -2.32 -1.30 6.93
CA THR A 231 -2.03 -0.83 5.57
C THR A 231 -3.27 -0.15 4.97
N ILE A 232 -3.09 1.04 4.40
CA ILE A 232 -4.07 1.72 3.54
C ILE A 232 -3.37 2.13 2.24
N GLY A 233 -4.03 1.92 1.10
CA GLY A 233 -3.55 2.45 -0.18
C GLY A 233 -3.81 3.95 -0.27
N ASP A 234 -2.92 4.70 -0.90
CA ASP A 234 -2.99 6.15 -1.01
C ASP A 234 -4.30 6.67 -1.63
N SER A 235 -4.84 5.97 -2.64
CA SER A 235 -6.16 6.25 -3.23
C SER A 235 -7.33 6.17 -2.24
N TRP A 236 -7.18 5.48 -1.11
CA TRP A 236 -8.18 5.35 -0.05
C TRP A 236 -7.94 6.32 1.11
N LEU A 237 -6.79 7.01 1.15
CA LEU A 237 -6.40 7.86 2.27
C LEU A 237 -7.39 9.00 2.51
N CYS A 238 -7.75 9.74 1.46
CA CYS A 238 -8.72 10.84 1.54
C CYS A 238 -10.06 10.37 2.14
N LEU A 239 -10.54 9.21 1.67
CA LEU A 239 -11.78 8.63 2.17
C LEU A 239 -11.64 8.13 3.62
N ALA A 240 -10.51 7.52 3.99
CA ALA A 240 -10.26 7.08 5.36
C ALA A 240 -10.30 8.25 6.35
N ILE A 241 -9.71 9.38 5.98
CA ILE A 241 -9.67 10.61 6.78
C ILE A 241 -11.07 11.22 6.91
N SER A 242 -11.75 11.47 5.79
CA SER A 242 -13.09 12.07 5.79
C SER A 242 -14.14 11.21 6.53
N LYS A 243 -13.96 9.89 6.54
CA LYS A 243 -14.78 8.96 7.32
C LYS A 243 -14.40 8.86 8.79
N GLY A 244 -13.27 9.47 9.17
CA GLY A 244 -12.76 9.47 10.54
C GLY A 244 -12.38 8.08 11.06
N VAL A 245 -12.10 7.12 10.16
CA VAL A 245 -11.74 5.73 10.51
C VAL A 245 -10.27 5.53 10.84
N ILE A 246 -9.44 6.54 10.56
CA ILE A 246 -8.06 6.63 10.99
C ILE A 246 -7.84 7.90 11.81
N GLU A 247 -6.72 7.95 12.53
CA GLU A 247 -6.32 9.09 13.35
C GLU A 247 -4.94 9.63 12.91
N PRO A 248 -4.69 10.94 13.10
CA PRO A 248 -3.41 11.54 12.71
C PRO A 248 -2.29 11.05 13.62
N LEU A 249 -1.10 10.91 13.07
CA LEU A 249 0.10 10.60 13.83
C LEU A 249 0.59 11.83 14.59
N GLY A 250 0.91 11.66 15.87
CA GLY A 250 1.49 12.72 16.70
C GLY A 250 3.00 12.88 16.49
N ASN A 251 3.51 14.09 16.68
CA ASN A 251 4.94 14.42 16.73
C ASN A 251 5.77 13.88 15.56
N VAL A 252 5.19 13.81 14.36
CA VAL A 252 5.86 13.27 13.16
C VAL A 252 7.02 14.17 12.71
N GLU A 253 6.83 15.48 12.78
CA GLU A 253 7.82 16.48 12.34
C GLU A 253 9.11 16.42 13.17
N GLU A 254 9.02 15.93 14.40
CA GLU A 254 10.17 15.74 15.29
C GLU A 254 10.97 14.48 14.92
N GLN A 255 10.38 13.54 14.17
CA GLN A 255 11.00 12.26 13.84
C GLN A 255 12.03 12.40 12.72
N ASP A 256 13.18 11.74 12.90
CA ASP A 256 14.28 11.81 11.94
C ASP A 256 13.91 11.22 10.58
N TRP A 257 13.15 10.11 10.56
CA TRP A 257 12.66 9.50 9.32
C TRP A 257 11.84 10.49 8.48
N PHE A 258 11.10 11.41 9.09
CA PHE A 258 10.27 12.38 8.36
C PHE A 258 11.13 13.48 7.76
N LYS A 259 12.15 13.94 8.48
CA LYS A 259 13.10 14.96 8.00
C LYS A 259 13.89 14.47 6.79
N GLU A 260 14.23 13.17 6.78
CA GLU A 260 14.95 12.50 5.70
C GLU A 260 14.09 12.18 4.46
N LEU A 261 12.76 12.16 4.60
CA LEU A 261 11.86 11.97 3.46
C LEU A 261 12.04 13.07 2.42
N GLU A 262 11.93 12.66 1.16
CA GLU A 262 11.97 13.55 0.01
C GLU A 262 10.78 14.54 0.03
N GLU A 263 10.96 15.72 -0.55
CA GLU A 263 10.01 16.82 -0.45
C GLU A 263 8.64 16.49 -1.04
N LYS A 264 8.59 15.78 -2.18
CA LYS A 264 7.34 15.30 -2.77
C LYS A 264 6.56 14.42 -1.80
N TRP A 265 7.23 13.56 -1.02
CA TRP A 265 6.56 12.82 0.05
C TRP A 265 6.04 13.73 1.15
N ARG A 266 6.87 14.63 1.69
CA ARG A 266 6.47 15.50 2.80
C ARG A 266 5.23 16.32 2.42
N THR A 267 5.25 16.96 1.25
CA THR A 267 4.10 17.70 0.72
C THR A 267 2.90 16.80 0.49
N TYR A 268 3.11 15.62 -0.10
CA TYR A 268 2.03 14.67 -0.38
C TYR A 268 1.42 14.04 0.88
N LEU A 269 2.02 14.10 2.07
CA LEU A 269 1.47 13.46 3.26
C LEU A 269 0.62 14.38 4.14
N TYR A 270 0.78 15.70 4.02
CA TYR A 270 -0.03 16.65 4.77
C TYR A 270 -1.47 16.67 4.26
N ARG A 271 -2.41 16.49 5.18
CA ARG A 271 -3.85 16.42 4.90
C ARG A 271 -4.67 17.15 5.95
N ASN A 272 -5.71 17.86 5.52
CA ASN A 272 -6.73 18.37 6.42
C ASN A 272 -7.70 17.28 6.89
N ASN A 273 -8.67 17.64 7.73
CA ASN A 273 -9.66 16.70 8.29
C ASN A 273 -10.63 16.11 7.24
N ASN A 274 -10.66 16.65 6.03
CA ASN A 274 -11.44 16.12 4.91
C ASN A 274 -10.60 15.20 4.00
N GLY A 275 -9.30 15.06 4.28
CA GLY A 275 -8.39 14.25 3.48
C GLY A 275 -7.91 14.94 2.19
N ASN A 276 -8.05 16.27 2.10
CA ASN A 276 -7.46 17.07 1.02
C ASN A 276 -6.03 17.49 1.39
N LEU A 277 -5.20 17.77 0.38
CA LEU A 277 -3.88 18.39 0.55
C LEU A 277 -4.02 19.72 1.29
N ASP A 278 -3.20 19.93 2.31
CA ASP A 278 -3.20 21.16 3.13
C ASP A 278 -1.86 21.25 3.85
N SER A 279 -1.04 22.26 3.55
CA SER A 279 0.29 22.44 4.15
C SER A 279 0.24 22.67 5.67
N ASP A 280 -0.85 23.19 6.19
CA ASP A 280 -1.08 23.39 7.62
C ASP A 280 -1.82 22.20 8.26
N GLY A 281 -2.00 21.13 7.47
CA GLY A 281 -2.69 19.92 7.85
C GLY A 281 -1.90 19.05 8.81
N LYS A 282 -2.36 17.80 8.96
CA LYS A 282 -1.71 16.77 9.77
C LYS A 282 -1.27 15.61 8.90
N ILE A 283 -0.38 14.78 9.43
CA ILE A 283 0.04 13.54 8.78
C ILE A 283 -0.79 12.40 9.33
N TRP A 284 -1.49 11.69 8.43
CA TRP A 284 -2.45 10.64 8.79
C TRP A 284 -1.95 9.24 8.47
N ALA A 285 -0.95 9.14 7.61
CA ALA A 285 -0.35 7.87 7.23
C ALA A 285 1.10 8.09 6.79
N VAL A 286 1.89 7.01 6.80
CA VAL A 286 3.32 7.05 6.49
C VAL A 286 3.63 6.05 5.38
N PRO A 287 4.26 6.45 4.26
CA PRO A 287 4.55 5.53 3.17
C PRO A 287 5.59 4.51 3.60
N TYR A 288 5.42 3.27 3.17
CA TYR A 288 6.46 2.23 3.37
C TYR A 288 6.76 1.45 2.09
N ARG A 289 5.92 1.59 1.08
CA ARG A 289 6.08 0.96 -0.23
C ARG A 289 5.36 1.79 -1.28
N TRP A 290 5.97 1.95 -2.45
CA TRP A 290 5.36 2.65 -3.57
C TRP A 290 5.75 2.01 -4.90
N GLY A 291 5.12 2.47 -5.98
CA GLY A 291 5.48 2.15 -7.35
C GLY A 291 4.70 2.99 -8.34
N SER A 292 4.61 2.52 -9.58
CA SER A 292 3.96 3.22 -10.69
C SER A 292 2.98 2.33 -11.44
N ILE A 293 2.08 2.94 -12.22
CA ILE A 293 1.43 2.23 -13.32
C ILE A 293 2.44 1.98 -14.45
N VAL A 294 2.39 0.78 -15.01
CA VAL A 294 3.25 0.34 -16.11
C VAL A 294 2.43 -0.27 -17.23
N ILE A 295 3.03 -0.34 -18.42
CA ILE A 295 2.51 -1.01 -19.60
C ILE A 295 3.40 -2.22 -19.91
N ALA A 296 2.84 -3.42 -19.84
CA ALA A 296 3.47 -4.63 -20.33
C ALA A 296 2.97 -4.96 -21.74
N TYR A 297 3.84 -5.40 -22.64
CA TYR A 297 3.43 -5.83 -23.98
C TYR A 297 4.24 -7.04 -24.48
N LYS A 298 3.64 -7.83 -25.37
CA LYS A 298 4.28 -9.02 -25.97
C LYS A 298 5.18 -8.61 -27.14
N THR A 299 6.49 -8.59 -26.93
CA THR A 299 7.49 -8.16 -27.93
C THR A 299 7.42 -9.03 -29.19
N SER A 300 7.19 -10.33 -29.05
CA SER A 300 7.05 -11.26 -30.19
C SER A 300 5.83 -10.97 -31.06
N LYS A 301 4.72 -10.51 -30.48
CA LYS A 301 3.52 -10.12 -31.24
C LYS A 301 3.75 -8.83 -32.01
N PHE A 302 4.41 -7.86 -31.38
CA PHE A 302 4.76 -6.58 -32.01
C PHE A 302 5.73 -6.79 -33.18
N ALA A 303 6.79 -7.58 -32.99
CA ALA A 303 7.73 -7.91 -34.05
C ALA A 303 7.05 -8.63 -35.23
N LYS A 304 6.20 -9.63 -34.95
CA LYS A 304 5.48 -10.38 -36.01
C LYS A 304 4.56 -9.50 -36.86
N LEU A 305 4.02 -8.42 -36.28
CA LEU A 305 3.11 -7.49 -36.95
C LEU A 305 3.81 -6.22 -37.45
N ASN A 306 5.15 -6.16 -37.37
CA ASN A 306 5.95 -4.97 -37.71
C ASN A 306 5.49 -3.70 -36.96
N LEU A 307 5.04 -3.86 -35.71
CA LEU A 307 4.66 -2.74 -34.84
C LEU A 307 5.88 -2.21 -34.09
N SER A 308 6.05 -0.89 -34.07
CA SER A 308 7.07 -0.25 -33.23
C SER A 308 6.86 -0.60 -31.75
N PRO A 309 7.92 -0.71 -30.93
CA PRO A 309 7.79 -0.91 -29.48
C PRO A 309 6.83 0.09 -28.82
N VAL A 310 6.19 -0.31 -27.71
CA VAL A 310 5.42 0.62 -26.87
C VAL A 310 6.40 1.52 -26.12
N GLN A 311 6.13 2.82 -26.09
CA GLN A 311 6.95 3.85 -25.46
C GLN A 311 6.13 4.82 -24.61
N ASP A 312 4.86 5.07 -24.98
CA ASP A 312 4.02 6.06 -24.29
C ASP A 312 2.52 5.73 -24.38
N TRP A 313 1.67 6.49 -23.67
CA TRP A 313 0.22 6.27 -23.63
C TRP A 313 -0.44 6.27 -25.01
N GLY A 314 0.03 7.11 -25.93
CA GLY A 314 -0.53 7.21 -27.28
C GLY A 314 -0.45 5.91 -28.08
N ASP A 315 0.47 5.02 -27.74
CA ASP A 315 0.60 3.71 -28.38
C ASP A 315 -0.60 2.80 -28.11
N LEU A 316 -1.36 3.04 -27.03
CA LEU A 316 -2.57 2.28 -26.72
C LEU A 316 -3.71 2.57 -27.70
N TRP A 317 -3.66 3.66 -28.46
CA TRP A 317 -4.69 4.05 -29.44
C TRP A 317 -4.46 3.49 -30.85
N ARG A 318 -3.41 2.70 -31.04
CA ARG A 318 -3.10 2.04 -32.32
C ARG A 318 -4.26 1.13 -32.74
N PRO A 319 -4.74 1.21 -34.00
CA PRO A 319 -5.90 0.44 -34.46
C PRO A 319 -5.69 -1.09 -34.38
N GLU A 320 -4.44 -1.55 -34.47
CA GLU A 320 -4.06 -2.96 -34.37
C GLU A 320 -4.27 -3.56 -32.97
N LEU A 321 -4.44 -2.71 -31.95
CA LEU A 321 -4.67 -3.13 -30.57
C LEU A 321 -6.15 -3.33 -30.23
N ALA A 322 -7.05 -3.33 -31.23
CA ALA A 322 -8.50 -3.44 -31.01
C ALA A 322 -8.86 -4.73 -30.25
N GLY A 323 -9.39 -4.59 -29.03
CA GLY A 323 -9.66 -5.72 -28.13
C GLY A 323 -8.42 -6.53 -27.72
N LYS A 324 -7.22 -5.92 -27.75
CA LYS A 324 -5.92 -6.54 -27.40
C LYS A 324 -5.27 -5.93 -26.17
N ILE A 325 -6.01 -5.13 -25.40
CA ILE A 325 -5.55 -4.55 -24.13
C ILE A 325 -6.35 -5.12 -22.96
N SER A 326 -5.69 -5.48 -21.86
CA SER A 326 -6.32 -5.62 -20.54
C SER A 326 -5.84 -4.49 -19.63
N MET A 327 -6.75 -3.85 -18.88
CA MET A 327 -6.40 -2.71 -18.04
C MET A 327 -7.01 -2.85 -16.64
N VAL A 328 -6.37 -2.27 -15.63
CA VAL A 328 -6.93 -2.14 -14.28
C VAL A 328 -8.29 -1.43 -14.31
N ASP A 329 -9.24 -1.92 -13.52
CA ASP A 329 -10.57 -1.30 -13.39
C ASP A 329 -10.56 -0.24 -12.29
N SER A 330 -9.94 0.89 -12.61
CA SER A 330 -9.86 2.06 -11.72
C SER A 330 -10.10 3.34 -12.52
N PRO A 331 -11.14 4.13 -12.24
CA PRO A 331 -11.43 5.37 -12.97
C PRO A 331 -10.30 6.37 -12.96
N ARG A 332 -9.58 6.47 -11.85
CA ARG A 332 -8.41 7.35 -11.75
C ARG A 332 -7.32 6.93 -12.72
N GLU A 333 -7.13 5.63 -12.92
CA GLU A 333 -6.13 5.11 -13.86
C GLU A 333 -6.61 5.17 -15.30
N VAL A 334 -7.87 4.80 -15.55
CA VAL A 334 -8.44 4.77 -16.91
C VAL A 334 -8.61 6.16 -17.48
N VAL A 335 -9.26 7.07 -16.75
CA VAL A 335 -9.41 8.47 -17.19
C VAL A 335 -8.05 9.16 -17.19
N GLY A 336 -7.21 8.90 -16.19
CA GLY A 336 -5.86 9.48 -16.13
C GLY A 336 -4.95 9.07 -17.29
N ALA A 337 -5.04 7.84 -17.79
CA ALA A 337 -4.35 7.43 -19.01
C ALA A 337 -4.81 8.23 -20.24
N VAL A 338 -6.11 8.55 -20.34
CA VAL A 338 -6.64 9.43 -21.38
C VAL A 338 -6.14 10.86 -21.21
N LEU A 339 -6.13 11.39 -19.98
CA LEU A 339 -5.61 12.72 -19.69
C LEU A 339 -4.13 12.83 -20.08
N LYS A 340 -3.31 11.84 -19.72
CA LYS A 340 -1.89 11.80 -20.14
C LYS A 340 -1.72 11.68 -21.64
N PHE A 341 -2.53 10.85 -22.30
CA PHE A 341 -2.55 10.80 -23.77
C PHE A 341 -2.85 12.18 -24.39
N MET A 342 -3.71 12.97 -23.74
CA MET A 342 -4.06 14.33 -24.14
C MET A 342 -3.08 15.41 -23.63
N GLY A 343 -1.98 15.01 -22.96
CA GLY A 343 -0.98 15.94 -22.41
C GLY A 343 -1.38 16.62 -21.10
N ALA A 344 -2.45 16.18 -20.45
CA ALA A 344 -2.94 16.70 -19.17
C ALA A 344 -2.47 15.85 -17.96
N SER A 345 -2.65 16.40 -16.76
CA SER A 345 -2.30 15.77 -15.48
C SER A 345 -3.31 14.71 -15.03
N TYR A 346 -2.88 13.71 -14.25
CA TYR A 346 -3.80 12.82 -13.51
C TYR A 346 -4.66 13.58 -12.47
N ASN A 347 -4.23 14.78 -12.08
CA ASN A 347 -4.78 15.59 -10.99
C ASN A 347 -5.49 16.86 -11.48
N THR A 348 -5.83 16.95 -12.77
CA THR A 348 -6.65 18.03 -13.32
C THR A 348 -7.93 18.22 -12.49
N GLN A 349 -8.15 19.44 -11.99
CA GLN A 349 -9.24 19.78 -11.09
C GLN A 349 -10.48 20.29 -11.84
N ASN A 350 -10.31 20.84 -13.04
CA ASN A 350 -11.40 21.25 -13.90
C ASN A 350 -11.13 20.82 -15.35
N ILE A 351 -11.78 19.74 -15.79
CA ILE A 351 -11.55 19.16 -17.11
C ILE A 351 -11.95 20.12 -18.22
N ASP A 352 -13.07 20.85 -18.07
CA ASP A 352 -13.56 21.76 -19.11
C ASP A 352 -12.68 22.99 -19.31
N VAL A 353 -11.91 23.39 -18.28
CA VAL A 353 -11.02 24.55 -18.33
C VAL A 353 -9.58 24.15 -18.66
N GLU A 354 -9.06 23.09 -18.04
CA GLU A 354 -7.64 22.73 -18.11
C GLU A 354 -7.32 21.79 -19.28
N VAL A 355 -8.31 21.07 -19.82
CA VAL A 355 -8.09 20.10 -20.91
C VAL A 355 -8.61 20.67 -22.22
N PRO A 356 -7.78 20.81 -23.27
CA PRO A 356 -8.26 21.21 -24.58
C PRO A 356 -9.38 20.30 -25.08
N GLY A 357 -10.50 20.90 -25.50
CA GLY A 357 -11.72 20.18 -25.91
C GLY A 357 -12.63 19.72 -24.78
N GLY A 358 -12.25 19.97 -23.52
CA GLY A 358 -13.04 19.71 -22.32
C GLY A 358 -13.44 18.26 -22.13
N ARG A 359 -14.43 18.02 -21.27
CA ARG A 359 -14.87 16.67 -20.90
C ARG A 359 -15.45 15.87 -22.06
N ASN A 360 -16.00 16.54 -23.08
CA ASN A 360 -16.52 15.87 -24.28
C ASN A 360 -15.42 15.21 -25.11
N LEU A 361 -14.27 15.89 -25.28
CA LEU A 361 -13.14 15.30 -26.00
C LEU A 361 -12.48 14.19 -25.16
N VAL A 362 -12.43 14.35 -23.84
CA VAL A 362 -12.00 13.27 -22.93
C VAL A 362 -12.90 12.03 -23.10
N LEU A 363 -14.23 12.20 -23.10
CA LEU A 363 -15.16 11.10 -23.34
C LEU A 363 -14.92 10.43 -24.70
N HIS A 364 -14.72 11.23 -25.76
CA HIS A 364 -14.44 10.69 -27.08
C HIS A 364 -13.19 9.80 -27.09
N ASN A 365 -12.09 10.27 -26.49
CA ASN A 365 -10.84 9.50 -26.41
C ASN A 365 -10.97 8.29 -25.49
N LEU A 366 -11.75 8.40 -24.41
CA LEU A 366 -12.08 7.29 -23.52
C LEU A 366 -12.83 6.18 -24.27
N MET A 367 -13.84 6.53 -25.08
CA MET A 367 -14.55 5.56 -25.93
C MET A 367 -13.62 4.91 -26.97
N ARG A 368 -12.64 5.65 -27.49
CA ARG A 368 -11.63 5.08 -28.40
C ARG A 368 -10.72 4.09 -27.68
N LEU A 369 -10.22 4.44 -26.50
CA LEU A 369 -9.44 3.52 -25.65
C LEU A 369 -10.26 2.27 -25.31
N GLN A 370 -11.53 2.46 -24.97
CA GLN A 370 -12.43 1.37 -24.62
C GLN A 370 -12.55 0.31 -25.74
N ARG A 371 -12.47 0.69 -27.02
CA ARG A 371 -12.46 -0.27 -28.15
C ARG A 371 -11.18 -1.10 -28.22
N GLN A 372 -10.07 -0.56 -27.70
CA GLN A 372 -8.78 -1.25 -27.62
C GLN A 372 -8.76 -2.23 -26.43
N VAL A 373 -9.50 -1.90 -25.37
CA VAL A 373 -9.56 -2.70 -24.14
C VAL A 373 -10.58 -3.84 -24.27
N ARG A 374 -10.09 -5.07 -24.08
CA ARG A 374 -10.91 -6.29 -23.99
C ARG A 374 -11.61 -6.40 -22.64
N LEU A 375 -10.89 -6.08 -21.56
CA LEU A 375 -11.44 -6.11 -20.22
C LEU A 375 -10.80 -5.05 -19.31
N PHE A 376 -11.64 -4.51 -18.43
CA PHE A 376 -11.22 -3.82 -17.23
C PHE A 376 -11.43 -4.77 -16.05
N ASP A 377 -10.38 -5.03 -15.28
CA ASP A 377 -10.46 -5.86 -14.06
C ASP A 377 -9.33 -5.49 -13.09
N SER A 378 -9.58 -5.48 -11.77
CA SER A 378 -8.58 -5.07 -10.77
C SER A 378 -7.92 -6.22 -10.01
N VAL A 379 -8.21 -7.48 -10.34
CA VAL A 379 -7.71 -8.68 -9.63
C VAL A 379 -7.08 -9.70 -10.58
N HIS A 380 -7.56 -9.75 -11.82
CA HIS A 380 -7.37 -10.83 -12.78
C HIS A 380 -7.08 -10.33 -14.19
N TYR A 381 -6.90 -9.02 -14.40
CA TYR A 381 -6.58 -8.46 -15.72
C TYR A 381 -5.34 -9.11 -16.36
N LEU A 382 -4.36 -9.52 -15.56
CA LEU A 382 -3.16 -10.21 -16.05
C LEU A 382 -3.42 -11.65 -16.55
N LYS A 383 -4.57 -12.28 -16.25
CA LYS A 383 -4.89 -13.63 -16.75
C LYS A 383 -5.03 -13.67 -18.27
N ALA A 384 -5.68 -12.65 -18.84
CA ALA A 384 -5.81 -12.52 -20.29
C ALA A 384 -4.45 -12.27 -20.96
N PHE A 385 -3.57 -11.53 -20.31
CA PHE A 385 -2.22 -11.28 -20.80
C PHE A 385 -1.35 -12.54 -20.76
N ALA A 386 -1.43 -13.27 -19.65
CA ALA A 386 -0.73 -14.54 -19.45
C ALA A 386 -1.08 -15.57 -20.53
N THR A 387 -2.37 -15.77 -20.79
CA THR A 387 -2.90 -16.68 -21.82
C THR A 387 -2.64 -16.21 -23.25
N GLY A 388 -2.46 -14.89 -23.46
CA GLY A 388 -2.21 -14.30 -24.77
C GLY A 388 -3.44 -13.89 -25.56
N ASP A 389 -4.60 -13.87 -24.91
CA ASP A 389 -5.83 -13.29 -25.44
C ASP A 389 -5.67 -11.80 -25.76
N VAL A 390 -4.87 -11.10 -24.94
CA VAL A 390 -4.44 -9.72 -25.13
C VAL A 390 -2.93 -9.63 -25.32
N TRP A 391 -2.48 -8.55 -25.95
CA TRP A 391 -1.06 -8.31 -26.26
C TRP A 391 -0.44 -7.24 -25.38
N VAL A 392 -1.27 -6.43 -24.72
CA VAL A 392 -0.87 -5.34 -23.84
C VAL A 392 -1.64 -5.46 -22.53
N ALA A 393 -0.95 -5.24 -21.42
CA ALA A 393 -1.55 -5.10 -20.09
C ALA A 393 -1.12 -3.79 -19.45
N VAL A 394 -2.07 -3.04 -18.90
CA VAL A 394 -1.83 -1.78 -18.17
C VAL A 394 -2.25 -1.97 -16.72
N GLY A 395 -1.35 -1.73 -15.76
CA GLY A 395 -1.69 -1.86 -14.35
C GLY A 395 -0.53 -1.59 -13.40
N TRP A 396 -0.75 -1.89 -12.12
CA TRP A 396 0.21 -1.60 -11.06
C TRP A 396 1.49 -2.41 -11.21
N SER A 397 2.64 -1.74 -11.07
CA SER A 397 3.95 -2.41 -11.11
C SER A 397 4.10 -3.51 -10.06
N SER A 398 3.34 -3.43 -8.95
CA SER A 398 3.25 -4.47 -7.93
C SER A 398 2.81 -5.83 -8.48
N ASP A 399 1.96 -5.81 -9.50
CA ASP A 399 1.32 -6.99 -10.06
C ASP A 399 2.00 -7.39 -11.38
N VAL A 400 2.29 -6.39 -12.22
CA VAL A 400 2.82 -6.58 -13.58
C VAL A 400 4.25 -7.10 -13.56
N LEU A 401 5.15 -6.51 -12.75
CA LEU A 401 6.57 -6.88 -12.78
C LEU A 401 6.80 -8.35 -12.36
N PRO A 402 6.22 -8.86 -11.25
CA PRO A 402 6.38 -10.27 -10.89
C PRO A 402 5.82 -11.23 -11.93
N ALA A 403 4.71 -10.86 -12.59
CA ALA A 403 4.11 -11.68 -13.63
C ALA A 403 4.99 -11.71 -14.88
N ALA A 404 5.44 -10.55 -15.36
CA ALA A 404 6.24 -10.42 -16.58
C ALA A 404 7.58 -11.15 -16.50
N LYS A 405 8.24 -11.15 -15.32
CA LYS A 405 9.50 -11.88 -15.09
C LYS A 405 9.41 -13.39 -15.29
N ARG A 406 8.20 -13.96 -15.20
CA ARG A 406 7.94 -15.39 -15.40
C ARG A 406 7.58 -15.72 -16.85
N MET A 407 7.59 -14.73 -17.73
CA MET A 407 7.19 -14.85 -19.13
C MET A 407 8.37 -14.54 -20.04
N SER A 408 8.44 -15.22 -21.18
CA SER A 408 9.36 -14.86 -22.27
C SER A 408 8.68 -13.89 -23.24
N ASN A 409 9.49 -13.08 -23.95
CA ASN A 409 9.03 -12.14 -24.97
C ASN A 409 8.02 -11.10 -24.44
N VAL A 410 8.26 -10.60 -23.23
CA VAL A 410 7.50 -9.51 -22.62
C VAL A 410 8.46 -8.38 -22.29
N ALA A 411 8.04 -7.16 -22.61
CA ALA A 411 8.69 -5.94 -22.15
C ALA A 411 7.72 -5.13 -21.28
N VAL A 412 8.25 -4.41 -20.29
CA VAL A 412 7.48 -3.58 -19.36
C VAL A 412 8.06 -2.18 -19.33
N ILE A 413 7.23 -1.17 -19.58
CA ILE A 413 7.66 0.22 -19.59
C ILE A 413 6.81 1.07 -18.65
N VAL A 414 7.44 2.09 -18.05
CA VAL A 414 6.74 3.29 -17.59
C VAL A 414 6.67 4.25 -18.79
N PRO A 415 5.48 4.78 -19.15
CA PRO A 415 5.32 5.74 -20.26
C PRO A 415 6.23 6.96 -20.14
N LYS A 416 6.82 7.41 -21.26
CA LYS A 416 7.76 8.56 -21.29
C LYS A 416 7.16 9.90 -20.84
N SER A 417 5.85 10.07 -21.01
CA SER A 417 5.10 11.23 -20.53
C SER A 417 4.76 11.16 -19.02
N GLY A 418 5.16 10.08 -18.35
CA GLY A 418 4.89 9.83 -16.93
C GLY A 418 3.61 9.04 -16.68
N ALA A 419 3.50 8.48 -15.48
CA ALA A 419 2.37 7.67 -15.03
C ALA A 419 1.94 8.07 -13.61
N SER A 420 0.82 7.54 -13.17
CA SER A 420 0.44 7.62 -11.76
C SER A 420 1.42 6.80 -10.90
N LEU A 421 1.68 7.33 -9.71
CA LEU A 421 2.37 6.66 -8.62
C LEU A 421 1.34 6.18 -7.61
N TRP A 422 1.50 4.95 -7.14
CA TRP A 422 0.69 4.36 -6.07
C TRP A 422 1.55 4.17 -4.83
N ALA A 423 0.92 4.22 -3.65
CA ALA A 423 1.63 3.98 -2.40
C ALA A 423 0.79 3.18 -1.41
N ASP A 424 1.45 2.28 -0.69
CA ASP A 424 0.92 1.69 0.52
C ASP A 424 1.47 2.45 1.73
N LEU A 425 0.55 2.78 2.63
CA LEU A 425 0.79 3.64 3.77
C LEU A 425 0.44 2.89 5.06
N TRP A 426 1.23 3.12 6.11
CA TRP A 426 0.89 2.77 7.47
C TRP A 426 -0.03 3.83 8.05
N ALA A 427 -1.21 3.43 8.53
CA ALA A 427 -2.15 4.30 9.22
C ALA A 427 -2.53 3.72 10.58
N ILE A 428 -2.95 4.60 11.50
CA ILE A 428 -3.45 4.21 12.82
C ILE A 428 -4.99 4.21 12.76
N PRO A 429 -5.67 3.07 12.99
CA PRO A 429 -7.12 3.04 13.08
C PRO A 429 -7.64 3.90 14.23
N ALA A 430 -8.74 4.63 14.01
CA ALA A 430 -9.39 5.46 15.03
C ALA A 430 -10.24 4.62 16.02
N ALA A 431 -9.71 3.50 16.49
CA ALA A 431 -10.40 2.52 17.32
C ALA A 431 -10.91 3.12 18.64
N THR A 432 -10.19 4.12 19.15
CA THR A 432 -10.46 4.85 20.39
C THR A 432 -11.79 5.61 20.38
N LYS A 433 -12.33 5.92 19.18
CA LYS A 433 -13.62 6.61 19.02
C LYS A 433 -14.84 5.72 19.23
N PHE A 434 -14.65 4.40 19.31
CA PHE A 434 -15.75 3.43 19.39
C PHE A 434 -15.80 2.76 20.76
N ASN A 435 -16.94 2.14 21.09
CA ASN A 435 -17.07 1.39 22.32
C ASN A 435 -16.24 0.09 22.25
N THR A 436 -15.01 0.14 22.73
CA THR A 436 -14.13 -1.01 22.87
C THR A 436 -13.29 -0.91 24.14
N ASN A 437 -13.05 -2.08 24.74
CA ASN A 437 -12.14 -2.20 25.87
C ASN A 437 -10.78 -2.75 25.46
N ARG A 438 -10.56 -3.11 24.18
CA ARG A 438 -9.29 -3.66 23.71
C ARG A 438 -8.87 -3.12 22.34
N ILE A 439 -7.63 -2.64 22.24
CA ILE A 439 -6.96 -2.14 21.02
C ILE A 439 -5.55 -2.74 21.01
N GLY A 440 -5.08 -3.32 19.90
CA GLY A 440 -3.71 -3.84 19.83
C GLY A 440 -3.42 -4.95 20.86
N GLY A 441 -4.45 -5.66 21.32
CA GLY A 441 -4.37 -6.63 22.42
C GLY A 441 -4.31 -6.03 23.83
N ARG A 442 -4.28 -4.69 23.98
CA ARG A 442 -4.23 -3.95 25.25
C ARG A 442 -5.57 -3.34 25.66
N VAL A 443 -5.71 -2.96 26.93
CA VAL A 443 -6.84 -2.15 27.40
C VAL A 443 -6.60 -0.66 27.09
N ARG A 444 -7.36 -0.12 26.13
CA ARG A 444 -7.60 1.31 25.85
C ARG A 444 -6.42 2.24 25.45
N SER A 445 -5.25 1.74 25.06
CA SER A 445 -4.23 2.59 24.44
C SER A 445 -3.57 1.94 23.22
N PRO A 446 -3.28 2.72 22.15
CA PRO A 446 -2.41 2.25 21.06
C PRO A 446 -1.06 1.79 21.58
N SER A 447 -0.38 0.96 20.80
CA SER A 447 0.96 0.50 21.15
C SER A 447 1.98 1.65 21.15
N PRO A 448 2.82 1.77 22.20
CA PRO A 448 3.94 2.71 22.17
C PRO A 448 5.01 2.32 21.13
N LEU A 449 4.89 1.15 20.49
CA LEU A 449 5.78 0.69 19.42
C LEU A 449 5.39 1.18 18.03
N ILE A 450 4.27 1.91 17.86
CA ILE A 450 3.83 2.36 16.52
C ILE A 450 4.92 3.19 15.84
N HIS A 451 5.43 4.21 16.53
CA HIS A 451 6.50 5.06 15.99
C HIS A 451 7.79 4.28 15.73
N GLN A 452 8.13 3.32 16.59
CA GLN A 452 9.33 2.49 16.42
C GLN A 452 9.21 1.54 15.23
N TRP A 453 8.01 1.00 14.97
CA TRP A 453 7.73 0.19 13.79
C TRP A 453 7.86 1.01 12.51
N ILE A 454 7.31 2.22 12.50
CA ILE A 454 7.39 3.14 11.36
C ILE A 454 8.84 3.56 11.10
N GLU A 455 9.55 4.02 12.13
CA GLU A 455 10.98 4.39 12.06
C GLU A 455 11.80 3.21 11.55
N PHE A 456 11.56 2.00 12.07
CA PHE A 456 12.20 0.77 11.60
C PHE A 456 11.97 0.54 10.10
N CYS A 457 10.73 0.61 9.62
CA CYS A 457 10.39 0.36 8.22
C CYS A 457 11.04 1.33 7.23
N LEU A 458 11.36 2.54 7.68
CA LEU A 458 11.93 3.61 6.86
C LEU A 458 13.46 3.67 6.88
N GLN A 459 14.13 2.85 7.68
CA GLN A 459 15.59 2.78 7.68
C GLN A 459 16.13 2.41 6.29
N PRO A 460 17.25 3.01 5.84
CA PRO A 460 17.87 2.69 4.55
C PRO A 460 18.12 1.19 4.34
N ALA A 461 18.54 0.46 5.39
CA ALA A 461 18.76 -0.98 5.35
C ALA A 461 17.50 -1.79 4.97
N ARG A 462 16.29 -1.21 5.16
CA ARG A 462 15.03 -1.83 4.77
C ARG A 462 14.70 -1.68 3.29
N ALA A 463 15.49 -0.91 2.53
CA ALA A 463 15.37 -0.88 1.07
C ALA A 463 15.78 -2.21 0.41
N LEU A 464 16.64 -3.01 1.05
CA LEU A 464 17.27 -4.18 0.44
C LEU A 464 16.30 -5.23 -0.12
N PRO A 465 15.20 -5.64 0.56
CA PRO A 465 14.25 -6.58 -0.01
C PRO A 465 13.55 -6.09 -1.28
N PHE A 466 13.43 -4.77 -1.48
CA PHE A 466 12.91 -4.19 -2.71
C PHE A 466 13.95 -4.26 -3.83
N LEU A 467 15.20 -3.88 -3.54
CA LEU A 467 16.33 -3.95 -4.49
C LEU A 467 16.60 -5.39 -4.95
N GLN A 468 16.52 -6.35 -4.03
CA GLN A 468 16.65 -7.78 -4.31
C GLN A 468 15.40 -8.37 -4.96
N GLU A 469 14.32 -7.59 -5.07
CA GLU A 469 13.05 -7.95 -5.68
C GLU A 469 12.33 -9.11 -4.98
N VAL A 470 12.57 -9.26 -3.66
CA VAL A 470 11.85 -10.21 -2.79
C VAL A 470 10.38 -9.83 -2.71
N ILE A 471 10.10 -8.53 -2.77
CA ILE A 471 8.77 -7.95 -2.78
C ILE A 471 8.68 -6.91 -3.88
N PRO A 472 7.54 -6.77 -4.57
CA PRO A 472 7.41 -5.77 -5.61
C PRO A 472 7.12 -4.38 -5.04
N GLY A 473 7.56 -3.35 -5.76
CA GLY A 473 7.54 -1.95 -5.33
C GLY A 473 8.92 -1.48 -4.89
N SER A 474 8.97 -0.27 -4.33
CA SER A 474 10.20 0.39 -3.91
C SER A 474 10.05 1.02 -2.54
N SER A 475 11.18 1.18 -1.84
CA SER A 475 11.26 1.93 -0.58
C SER A 475 10.98 3.42 -0.81
N PRO A 476 10.32 4.13 0.12
CA PRO A 476 10.14 5.59 0.02
C PRO A 476 11.43 6.38 -0.20
N SER A 477 12.57 5.90 0.33
CA SER A 477 13.89 6.51 0.13
C SER A 477 14.35 6.50 -1.34
N ALA A 478 13.85 5.57 -2.16
CA ALA A 478 14.21 5.46 -3.57
C ALA A 478 13.53 6.50 -4.47
N LEU A 479 12.68 7.39 -3.93
CA LEU A 479 12.00 8.42 -4.71
C LEU A 479 12.96 9.47 -5.29
N LYS A 480 14.17 9.60 -4.74
CA LYS A 480 15.25 10.42 -5.32
C LYS A 480 15.94 9.77 -6.54
N GLY A 481 15.51 8.57 -6.92
CA GLY A 481 16.25 7.67 -7.80
C GLY A 481 17.18 6.77 -6.99
N ILE A 482 17.70 5.74 -7.65
CA ILE A 482 18.70 4.84 -7.08
C ILE A 482 20.03 5.20 -7.76
N PRO A 483 21.08 5.60 -7.01
CA PRO A 483 22.40 5.84 -7.57
C PRO A 483 22.91 4.60 -8.32
N ALA A 484 23.61 4.80 -9.44
CA ALA A 484 24.11 3.69 -10.25
C ALA A 484 25.08 2.78 -9.46
N GLU A 485 25.80 3.34 -8.47
CA GLU A 485 26.74 2.60 -7.61
C GLU A 485 26.04 1.61 -6.66
N ASP A 486 24.84 1.95 -6.17
CA ASP A 486 24.07 1.08 -5.25
C ASP A 486 23.42 -0.12 -6.01
N TRP A 487 23.48 -0.11 -7.34
CA TRP A 487 23.00 -1.20 -8.20
C TRP A 487 24.19 -1.97 -8.80
N SER A 488 24.59 -3.07 -8.17
CA SER A 488 25.62 -3.94 -8.74
C SER A 488 25.04 -4.91 -9.77
N GLU A 489 25.63 -4.96 -10.97
CA GLU A 489 25.31 -5.96 -12.01
C GLU A 489 25.40 -7.40 -11.47
N ASP A 490 26.22 -7.62 -10.42
CA ASP A 490 26.39 -8.91 -9.75
C ASP A 490 25.10 -9.45 -9.12
N GLN A 491 24.18 -8.58 -8.68
CA GLN A 491 22.86 -8.99 -8.13
C GLN A 491 21.88 -9.51 -9.20
N SER A 492 22.21 -9.32 -10.49
CA SER A 492 21.42 -9.76 -11.63
C SER A 492 21.86 -11.12 -12.20
N LYS A 493 23.02 -11.65 -11.78
CA LYS A 493 23.56 -12.92 -12.28
C LYS A 493 22.58 -14.08 -12.02
N GLY A 494 22.06 -14.65 -13.10
CA GLY A 494 21.15 -15.82 -13.07
C GLY A 494 19.65 -15.50 -12.97
N LYS A 495 19.23 -14.23 -12.88
CA LYS A 495 17.80 -13.85 -12.92
C LYS A 495 17.33 -13.67 -14.37
N PRO A 496 16.08 -14.04 -14.72
CA PRO A 496 15.50 -13.72 -16.02
C PRO A 496 15.52 -12.21 -16.24
N LYS A 497 16.28 -11.74 -17.23
CA LYS A 497 16.37 -10.31 -17.56
C LYS A 497 15.05 -9.90 -18.22
N LEU A 498 14.21 -9.18 -17.48
CA LEU A 498 13.02 -8.54 -18.02
C LEU A 498 13.45 -7.33 -18.86
N ASP A 499 12.94 -7.20 -20.08
CA ASP A 499 13.13 -6.00 -20.88
C ASP A 499 12.29 -4.87 -20.28
N THR A 500 12.95 -3.89 -19.64
CA THR A 500 12.25 -2.81 -18.95
C THR A 500 13.09 -1.54 -18.85
N ASN A 501 12.40 -0.39 -18.83
CA ASN A 501 13.03 0.89 -18.54
C ASN A 501 13.09 1.22 -17.04
N LEU A 502 12.56 0.37 -16.15
CA LEU A 502 12.65 0.59 -14.70
C LEU A 502 14.01 0.14 -14.15
N ILE A 503 14.56 0.90 -13.21
CA ILE A 503 15.79 0.58 -12.48
C ILE A 503 15.39 0.11 -11.09
N ALA A 504 15.55 -1.19 -10.81
CA ALA A 504 15.11 -1.84 -9.56
C ALA A 504 13.67 -1.49 -9.15
N GLY A 505 12.76 -1.46 -10.14
CA GLY A 505 11.34 -1.15 -9.93
C GLY A 505 10.99 0.35 -9.85
N VAL A 506 11.98 1.23 -9.98
CA VAL A 506 11.82 2.70 -9.96
C VAL A 506 11.84 3.25 -11.39
N PRO A 507 10.94 4.18 -11.77
CA PRO A 507 11.04 4.88 -13.05
C PRO A 507 12.35 5.68 -13.16
N PRO A 508 12.97 5.78 -14.35
CA PRO A 508 14.13 6.65 -14.56
C PRO A 508 13.85 8.10 -14.14
N PRO A 509 14.84 8.88 -13.66
CA PRO A 509 14.62 10.23 -13.15
C PRO A 509 13.85 11.16 -14.09
N GLU A 510 14.14 11.12 -15.39
CA GLU A 510 13.45 11.93 -16.41
C GLU A 510 11.96 11.59 -16.57
N ILE A 511 11.58 10.34 -16.31
CA ILE A 511 10.18 9.88 -16.35
C ILE A 511 9.53 10.10 -14.98
N LEU A 512 10.26 9.84 -13.90
CA LEU A 512 9.78 9.99 -12.53
C LEU A 512 9.36 11.43 -12.20
N SER A 513 10.07 12.42 -12.74
CA SER A 513 9.71 13.84 -12.60
C SER A 513 8.34 14.19 -13.23
N LYS A 514 7.88 13.40 -14.21
CA LYS A 514 6.58 13.54 -14.88
C LYS A 514 5.50 12.62 -14.29
N CYS A 515 5.88 11.75 -13.37
CA CYS A 515 4.97 10.84 -12.68
C CYS A 515 4.33 11.56 -11.47
N GLU A 516 3.09 11.21 -11.16
CA GLU A 516 2.26 11.97 -10.24
C GLU A 516 1.62 11.04 -9.21
N PHE A 517 1.68 11.38 -7.93
CA PHE A 517 0.79 10.74 -6.97
C PHE A 517 -0.65 11.15 -7.25
N LEU A 518 -1.61 10.28 -6.95
CA LEU A 518 -3.02 10.57 -7.17
C LEU A 518 -3.55 11.47 -6.06
N GLU A 519 -3.66 12.76 -6.35
CA GLU A 519 -4.18 13.75 -5.42
C GLU A 519 -5.71 13.68 -5.29
N PRO A 520 -6.28 14.16 -4.17
CA PRO A 520 -7.72 14.34 -4.03
C PRO A 520 -8.28 15.25 -5.12
N LEU A 521 -9.39 14.84 -5.74
CA LEU A 521 -10.09 15.63 -6.75
C LEU A 521 -11.23 16.43 -6.12
N SER A 522 -11.54 17.59 -6.70
CA SER A 522 -12.71 18.38 -6.31
C SER A 522 -14.01 17.61 -6.56
N GLU A 523 -15.07 17.98 -5.84
CA GLU A 523 -16.39 17.36 -6.01
C GLU A 523 -16.91 17.48 -7.45
N GLY A 524 -16.69 18.63 -8.09
CA GLY A 524 -17.04 18.85 -9.50
C GLY A 524 -16.32 17.88 -10.44
N THR A 525 -15.00 17.72 -10.27
CA THR A 525 -14.21 16.76 -11.06
C THR A 525 -14.67 15.33 -10.83
N LEU A 526 -15.00 14.96 -9.59
CA LEU A 526 -15.50 13.62 -9.28
C LEU A 526 -16.83 13.35 -10.01
N LEU A 527 -17.71 14.35 -10.13
CA LEU A 527 -18.93 14.24 -10.93
C LEU A 527 -18.64 14.08 -12.42
N ASP A 528 -17.66 14.83 -12.96
CA ASP A 528 -17.22 14.64 -14.34
C ASP A 528 -16.67 13.23 -14.56
N TYR A 529 -15.85 12.69 -13.66
CA TYR A 529 -15.36 11.32 -13.73
C TYR A 529 -16.50 10.30 -13.76
N LYS A 530 -17.54 10.48 -12.92
CA LYS A 530 -18.73 9.61 -12.96
C LYS A 530 -19.42 9.69 -14.30
N TRP A 531 -19.60 10.91 -14.85
CA TRP A 531 -20.23 11.12 -16.14
C TRP A 531 -19.44 10.48 -17.28
N LEU A 532 -18.11 10.64 -17.28
CA LEU A 532 -17.20 10.03 -18.25
C LEU A 532 -17.29 8.50 -18.23
N VAL A 533 -17.20 7.90 -17.04
CA VAL A 533 -17.29 6.44 -16.88
C VAL A 533 -18.67 5.91 -17.26
N ALA A 534 -19.74 6.65 -16.92
CA ALA A 534 -21.11 6.29 -17.32
C ALA A 534 -21.34 6.44 -18.83
N GLY A 535 -20.64 7.37 -19.49
CA GLY A 535 -20.68 7.60 -20.93
C GLY A 535 -19.93 6.55 -21.76
N MET A 536 -19.06 5.75 -21.13
CA MET A 536 -18.48 4.58 -21.80
C MET A 536 -19.58 3.60 -22.20
N GLN A 537 -19.47 3.01 -23.41
CA GLN A 537 -20.45 2.02 -23.87
C GLN A 537 -20.42 0.83 -22.91
N LYS A 538 -21.55 0.25 -22.49
CA LYS A 538 -21.51 -0.93 -21.60
C LYS A 538 -20.71 -2.06 -22.29
N PRO A 539 -19.59 -2.55 -21.73
CA PRO A 539 -18.85 -3.63 -22.35
C PRO A 539 -19.72 -4.88 -22.43
N ARG A 540 -19.53 -5.70 -23.47
CA ARG A 540 -19.95 -7.10 -23.42
C ARG A 540 -19.14 -7.78 -22.30
N GLN A 541 -19.78 -7.92 -21.14
CA GLN A 541 -19.28 -8.59 -19.92
C GLN A 541 -17.89 -8.11 -19.42
N GLY A 542 -17.90 -7.00 -18.67
CA GLY A 542 -16.81 -6.54 -17.77
C GLY A 542 -17.36 -5.48 -16.81
N GLN A 543 -17.15 -5.66 -15.49
CA GLN A 543 -17.89 -4.97 -14.42
C GLN A 543 -17.46 -3.51 -14.16
N ILE A 544 -17.64 -2.60 -15.12
CA ILE A 544 -17.65 -1.14 -14.86
C ILE A 544 -18.81 -0.74 -13.89
N SER A 545 -19.72 -1.67 -13.59
CA SER A 545 -20.90 -1.47 -12.74
C SER A 545 -20.60 -1.13 -11.27
N ARG A 546 -19.46 -1.53 -10.70
CA ARG A 546 -19.17 -1.29 -9.26
C ARG A 546 -18.68 0.13 -8.95
N LEU A 547 -18.21 0.86 -9.96
CA LEU A 547 -17.72 2.23 -9.81
C LEU A 547 -18.84 3.21 -9.49
N ILE A 548 -20.04 2.97 -10.02
CA ILE A 548 -21.23 3.77 -9.69
C ILE A 548 -21.59 3.62 -8.20
N GLU A 549 -21.38 2.45 -7.58
CA GLU A 549 -21.67 2.22 -6.16
C GLU A 549 -20.60 2.83 -5.24
N TYR A 550 -19.31 2.64 -5.54
CA TYR A 550 -18.21 3.22 -4.76
C TYR A 550 -18.27 4.76 -4.77
N PHE A 551 -18.55 5.36 -5.93
CA PHE A 551 -18.68 6.81 -6.05
C PHE A 551 -20.03 7.35 -5.55
N SER A 552 -21.13 6.57 -5.63
CA SER A 552 -22.38 6.92 -4.94
C SER A 552 -22.17 6.99 -3.44
N LEU A 553 -21.39 6.08 -2.87
CA LEU A 553 -21.04 6.11 -1.46
C LEU A 553 -20.26 7.39 -1.10
N ILE A 554 -19.29 7.82 -1.93
CA ILE A 554 -18.48 9.03 -1.71
C ILE A 554 -19.32 10.31 -1.78
N VAL A 555 -20.17 10.47 -2.79
CA VAL A 555 -20.98 11.69 -2.96
C VAL A 555 -22.16 11.76 -1.99
N GLN A 556 -22.86 10.64 -1.73
CA GLN A 556 -23.97 10.61 -0.76
C GLN A 556 -23.52 10.93 0.68
N THR A 557 -22.22 10.89 0.95
CA THR A 557 -21.69 11.18 2.29
C THR A 557 -20.94 12.50 2.40
N LEU A 558 -20.67 13.20 1.30
CA LEU A 558 -20.13 14.56 1.30
C LEU A 558 -21.23 15.63 1.16
N GLY A 559 -22.46 15.27 0.77
CA GLY A 559 -23.58 16.21 0.64
C GLY A 559 -24.88 15.72 1.26
N LEU A 560 -25.13 16.07 2.54
CA LEU A 560 -26.47 16.32 3.10
C LEU A 560 -26.34 17.25 4.34
N ARG A 561 -25.92 18.49 4.09
CA ARG A 561 -26.32 19.67 4.89
C ARG A 561 -26.49 20.86 3.95
N SER A 562 -27.53 20.78 3.13
CA SER A 562 -28.23 21.95 2.61
C SER A 562 -29.71 21.66 2.74
N CYS A 563 -30.29 22.06 3.87
CA CYS A 563 -31.69 22.44 3.90
C CYS A 563 -31.67 23.90 4.31
N GLY A 564 -31.69 24.76 3.30
CA GLY A 564 -31.92 26.18 3.46
C GLY A 564 -33.30 26.41 4.06
N THR A 565 -33.33 27.42 4.92
CA THR A 565 -34.48 28.23 5.28
C THR A 565 -35.50 28.36 4.15
N GLN A 566 -36.75 27.97 4.41
CA GLN A 566 -37.94 28.69 3.96
C GLN A 566 -39.12 28.37 4.89
N SER A 567 -39.82 29.45 5.28
CA SER A 567 -40.95 29.62 6.22
C SER A 567 -40.60 29.74 7.70
#